data_AF-A0A0B7AYD5-F1
#
_entry.id   AF-A0A0B7AYD5-F1
#
_cell.length_a   1.000
_cell.length_b   1.000
_cell.length_c   1.000
_cell.angle_alpha   90.00
_cell.angle_beta   90.00
_cell.angle_gamma   90.00
#
_symmetry.space_group_name_H-M   'P 1'
#
loop_
_entity.id
_entity.type
_entity.pdbx_description
1 polymer ?
#
loop_
_entity_poly.entity_id
_entity_poly.type
_entity_poly.pdbx_seq_one_letter_code
_entity_poly.pdbx_strand_id
1 'polypeptide(L)'
;MDEETVKRLELEIEELNRVEGDPEDLDTVDGFIQFIRKQLSKISGKFGKKSPDASATDTPLKSSSGKDFKEIKTAFISSETKHEGAGGYDNSDVYDFNHTDRGLALIINNEDFSGSKNFGPRPGSSYDATALYQTFRNLGFKVLVKTNLTARQMLEVLKLVKDDYDHANADCFVCSILTHGDEVISKDASERMGLRVRQDLLFGTDGAAVPTRHVVELFSDKYCPGLQGKPRLFFLQACRGSKYDHGSDILVSRSALTTWDMSEKISDKTDKGSSSCVDQPDNRTTKRQISSSSVDPPEYDQRLIDSTDAKPYAAAQDRSLPNLSISEVFQSKTDVFKSELHWAPLRDVPVCPTPLYKDCLVMYATPPGHFAWRRKNGAWFVQSLCEVLKSPNIGQVSLLKALVQTSRQVAFKYQSENPSRLDMHQKKEIPVIESMLVKDVFFIKKKK
;
A
#
# COMPACT_ATOMS: atom_id res chain seq x y z
N MET A 1 15.84 -0.43 -13.35
CA MET A 1 16.51 0.88 -13.39
C MET A 1 18.00 0.60 -13.29
N ASP A 2 18.84 1.22 -14.10
CA ASP A 2 20.29 1.03 -14.02
C ASP A 2 20.89 1.74 -12.79
N GLU A 3 22.07 1.31 -12.35
CA GLU A 3 22.73 1.84 -11.14
C GLU A 3 23.08 3.33 -11.24
N GLU A 4 23.41 3.84 -12.43
CA GLU A 4 23.76 5.24 -12.63
C GLU A 4 22.53 6.14 -12.43
N THR A 5 21.39 5.74 -12.98
CA THR A 5 20.11 6.42 -12.75
C THR A 5 19.73 6.42 -11.28
N VAL A 6 19.93 5.30 -10.56
CA VAL A 6 19.65 5.21 -9.12
C VAL A 6 20.50 6.21 -8.34
N LYS A 7 21.83 6.21 -8.54
CA LYS A 7 22.74 7.15 -7.88
C LYS A 7 22.39 8.61 -8.14
N ARG A 8 22.03 8.94 -9.39
CA ARG A 8 21.60 10.30 -9.75
C ARG A 8 20.34 10.71 -8.98
N LEU A 9 19.36 9.82 -8.86
CA LEU A 9 18.12 10.08 -8.13
C LEU A 9 18.35 10.14 -6.61
N GLU A 10 19.26 9.32 -6.06
CA GLU A 10 19.66 9.40 -4.64
C GLU A 10 20.26 10.77 -4.33
N LEU A 11 21.19 11.26 -5.16
CA LEU A 11 21.76 12.60 -5.01
C LEU A 11 20.70 13.71 -5.12
N GLU A 12 19.74 13.56 -6.03
CA GLU A 12 18.62 14.51 -6.14
C GLU A 12 17.75 14.50 -4.87
N ILE A 13 17.44 13.32 -4.34
CA ILE A 13 16.67 13.18 -3.09
C ILE A 13 17.43 13.80 -1.91
N GLU A 14 18.74 13.57 -1.81
CA GLU A 14 19.59 14.17 -0.79
C GLU A 14 19.59 15.70 -0.88
N GLU A 15 19.75 16.25 -2.09
CA GLU A 15 19.76 17.70 -2.31
C GLU A 15 18.39 18.34 -2.04
N LEU A 16 17.29 17.65 -2.39
CA LEU A 16 15.95 18.08 -2.02
C LEU A 16 15.78 18.10 -0.49
N ASN A 17 16.29 17.07 0.19
CA ASN A 17 16.30 16.94 1.65
C ASN A 17 17.18 17.98 2.38
N ARG A 18 18.08 18.68 1.67
CA ARG A 18 18.83 19.80 2.26
C ARG A 18 17.95 21.01 2.47
N VAL A 19 18.13 21.62 3.64
CA VAL A 19 17.48 22.84 4.07
C VAL A 19 18.54 23.93 4.19
N GLU A 20 18.26 25.14 3.68
CA GLU A 20 19.14 26.30 3.83
C GLU A 20 19.02 26.90 5.25
N GLY A 21 20.13 27.39 5.80
CA GLY A 21 20.21 28.03 7.12
C GLY A 21 21.08 27.26 8.11
N ASP A 22 21.11 27.72 9.36
CA ASP A 22 21.84 27.03 10.43
C ASP A 22 21.28 25.61 10.63
N PRO A 23 22.16 24.60 10.81
CA PRO A 23 21.74 23.23 11.00
C PRO A 23 20.88 23.12 12.27
N GLU A 24 19.65 22.63 12.11
CA GLU A 24 18.79 22.29 13.24
C GLU A 24 19.40 21.14 14.02
N ASP A 25 19.23 21.14 15.35
CA ASP A 25 19.57 19.98 16.17
C ASP A 25 18.51 18.88 15.97
N LEU A 26 18.80 17.96 15.04
CA LEU A 26 17.92 16.85 14.69
C LEU A 26 17.76 15.80 15.80
N ASP A 27 18.59 15.84 16.84
CA ASP A 27 18.46 14.99 18.01
C ASP A 27 17.39 15.52 18.97
N THR A 28 17.02 16.80 18.84
CA THR A 28 15.87 17.38 19.55
C THR A 28 14.58 17.23 18.75
N VAL A 29 13.46 17.12 19.48
CA VAL A 29 12.12 17.06 18.86
C VAL A 29 11.82 18.33 18.08
N ASP A 30 12.14 19.50 18.64
CA ASP A 30 11.85 20.79 18.02
C ASP A 30 12.68 21.01 16.76
N GLY A 31 13.99 20.74 16.82
CA GLY A 31 14.87 20.85 15.65
C GLY A 31 14.45 19.90 14.52
N PHE A 32 14.09 18.66 14.86
CA PHE A 32 13.52 17.73 13.88
C PHE A 32 12.21 18.24 13.25
N ILE A 33 11.28 18.76 14.06
CA ILE A 33 10.02 19.32 13.56
C ILE A 33 10.28 20.51 12.62
N GLN A 34 11.15 21.44 13.01
CA GLN A 34 11.48 22.60 12.18
C GLN A 34 12.14 22.20 10.87
N PHE A 35 13.05 21.22 10.91
CA PHE A 35 13.67 20.65 9.72
C PHE A 35 12.62 20.10 8.73
N ILE A 36 11.65 19.32 9.21
CA ILE A 36 10.59 18.76 8.36
C ILE A 36 9.67 19.86 7.82
N ARG A 37 9.35 20.89 8.60
CA ARG A 37 8.55 22.05 8.14
C ARG A 37 9.24 22.83 7.03
N LYS A 38 10.54 23.08 7.17
CA LYS A 38 11.33 23.74 6.12
C LYS A 38 11.32 22.91 4.83
N GLN A 39 11.40 21.59 4.95
CA GLN A 39 11.28 20.67 3.81
C GLN A 39 9.90 20.71 3.15
N LEU A 40 8.82 20.66 3.93
CA LEU A 40 7.45 20.76 3.41
C LEU A 40 7.20 22.08 2.70
N SER A 41 7.66 23.21 3.26
CA SER A 41 7.48 24.52 2.63
C SER A 41 8.26 24.68 1.31
N LYS A 42 9.46 24.08 1.21
CA LYS A 42 10.23 23.99 -0.04
C LYS A 42 9.46 23.22 -1.12
N ILE A 43 8.83 22.11 -0.75
CA ILE A 43 8.09 21.24 -1.67
C ILE A 43 6.74 21.84 -2.07
N SER A 44 6.04 22.50 -1.15
CA SER A 44 4.73 23.11 -1.43
C SER A 44 4.84 24.33 -2.36
N GLY A 45 6.00 25.00 -2.41
CA GLY A 45 6.20 26.28 -3.08
C GLY A 45 5.76 27.45 -2.19
N LYS A 46 6.51 28.58 -2.22
CA LYS A 46 6.22 29.79 -1.41
C LYS A 46 4.81 30.30 -1.66
N PHE A 47 3.87 30.01 -0.76
CA PHE A 47 2.65 30.80 -0.60
C PHE A 47 2.84 31.84 0.51
N GLY A 48 2.24 33.00 0.27
CA GLY A 48 2.51 34.26 0.97
C GLY A 48 2.33 34.21 2.48
N LYS A 49 3.01 35.17 3.13
CA LYS A 49 2.82 35.54 4.53
C LYS A 49 1.34 35.47 4.90
N LYS A 50 0.97 34.62 5.86
CA LYS A 50 -0.20 34.92 6.68
C LYS A 50 0.06 36.29 7.32
N SER A 51 -0.83 37.25 7.07
CA SER A 51 -0.80 38.55 7.71
C SER A 51 -0.83 38.39 9.24
N PRO A 52 -0.05 39.19 9.98
CA PRO A 52 -0.19 39.33 11.42
C PRO A 52 -1.38 40.26 11.77
N ASP A 53 -1.83 40.12 13.02
CA ASP A 53 -2.76 40.94 13.79
C ASP A 53 -4.27 40.72 13.67
N ALA A 54 -4.81 40.10 14.73
CA ALA A 54 -5.75 40.80 15.59
C ALA A 54 -5.34 40.59 17.07
N SER A 55 -4.58 41.58 17.56
CA SER A 55 -4.37 42.04 18.94
C SER A 55 -4.94 41.24 20.11
N ALA A 56 -4.02 40.91 21.03
CA ALA A 56 -4.28 40.66 22.43
C ALA A 56 -4.94 41.86 23.14
N THR A 57 -5.91 41.59 24.00
CA THR A 57 -6.17 42.40 25.20
C THR A 57 -5.94 41.52 26.41
N ASP A 58 -4.92 41.91 27.16
CA ASP A 58 -4.40 41.28 28.36
C ASP A 58 -5.14 41.83 29.59
N THR A 59 -5.59 40.98 30.52
CA THR A 59 -5.55 41.30 31.96
C THR A 59 -5.71 40.04 32.83
N PRO A 60 -5.05 39.99 34.01
CA PRO A 60 -4.58 38.76 34.62
C PRO A 60 -5.36 38.37 35.89
N LEU A 61 -5.32 37.09 36.30
CA LEU A 61 -4.88 36.65 37.65
C LEU A 61 -5.13 35.16 37.94
N LYS A 62 -4.14 34.60 38.63
CA LYS A 62 -4.18 33.62 39.74
C LYS A 62 -4.29 32.11 39.49
N SER A 63 -3.30 31.47 40.09
CA SER A 63 -3.22 30.09 40.57
C SER A 63 -4.50 29.62 41.28
N SER A 64 -4.91 28.39 41.02
CA SER A 64 -5.21 27.42 42.07
C SER A 64 -5.42 26.01 41.50
N SER A 65 -5.03 25.07 42.35
CA SER A 65 -5.19 23.62 42.37
C SER A 65 -6.39 22.98 41.67
N GLY A 66 -6.07 21.85 41.04
CA GLY A 66 -6.86 20.69 40.61
C GLY A 66 -8.36 20.59 40.94
N LYS A 67 -9.14 20.24 39.91
CA LYS A 67 -10.36 19.42 40.01
C LYS A 67 -10.54 18.50 38.80
N ASP A 68 -10.74 17.23 39.14
CA ASP A 68 -11.39 16.07 38.53
C ASP A 68 -11.71 15.94 37.03
N PHE A 69 -11.28 14.78 36.51
CA PHE A 69 -11.52 14.15 35.20
C PHE A 69 -13.00 13.85 34.83
N LYS A 70 -14.00 14.46 35.48
CA LYS A 70 -15.43 14.14 35.30
C LYS A 70 -16.23 15.16 34.48
N GLU A 71 -15.71 16.35 34.21
CA GLU A 71 -16.45 17.38 33.45
C GLU A 71 -16.28 17.31 31.92
N ILE A 72 -15.35 16.48 31.41
CA ILE A 72 -15.15 16.32 29.96
C ILE A 72 -16.29 15.50 29.29
N LYS A 73 -17.12 14.78 30.06
CA LYS A 73 -18.18 13.92 29.52
C LYS A 73 -19.51 14.61 29.21
N THR A 74 -19.73 15.85 29.63
CA THR A 74 -21.06 16.50 29.49
C THR A 74 -21.07 17.63 28.45
N ALA A 75 -19.95 17.94 27.81
CA ALA A 75 -19.91 18.83 26.64
C ALA A 75 -20.34 18.14 25.32
N PHE A 76 -20.81 16.88 25.39
CA PHE A 76 -21.11 16.04 24.22
C PHE A 76 -22.54 16.21 23.66
N ILE A 77 -23.37 17.08 24.23
CA ILE A 77 -24.72 17.37 23.72
C ILE A 77 -25.04 18.86 23.89
N SER A 78 -24.47 19.72 23.03
CA SER A 78 -25.09 20.98 22.60
C SER A 78 -24.11 21.81 21.77
N SER A 79 -23.84 21.40 20.53
CA SER A 79 -23.33 22.31 19.50
C SER A 79 -23.69 21.80 18.10
N GLU A 80 -24.99 21.60 17.85
CA GLU A 80 -25.50 21.62 16.49
C GLU A 80 -25.65 23.08 16.05
N THR A 81 -24.53 23.68 15.65
CA THR A 81 -24.58 24.86 14.77
C THR A 81 -24.85 24.37 13.35
N LYS A 82 -26.04 24.73 12.86
CA LYS A 82 -26.45 24.61 11.45
C LYS A 82 -25.38 25.19 10.54
N HIS A 83 -24.64 24.34 9.84
CA HIS A 83 -24.00 24.73 8.58
C HIS A 83 -24.91 24.29 7.43
N GLU A 84 -25.67 25.25 6.90
CA GLU A 84 -26.19 25.16 5.54
C GLU A 84 -25.01 25.35 4.57
N GLY A 85 -24.78 24.38 3.68
CA GLY A 85 -23.69 24.45 2.71
C GLY A 85 -23.58 23.25 1.76
N ALA A 86 -24.39 23.25 0.71
CA ALA A 86 -24.13 22.69 -0.63
C ALA A 86 -23.74 21.19 -0.75
N GLY A 87 -24.67 20.29 -0.43
CA GLY A 87 -24.65 18.90 -0.90
C GLY A 87 -25.16 18.78 -2.33
N GLY A 88 -24.36 19.19 -3.32
CA GLY A 88 -24.56 18.73 -4.69
C GLY A 88 -23.98 17.32 -4.80
N TYR A 89 -24.82 16.30 -4.97
CA TYR A 89 -24.33 14.95 -5.28
C TYR A 89 -23.67 14.97 -6.66
N ASP A 90 -22.34 15.00 -6.68
CA ASP A 90 -21.58 14.67 -7.89
C ASP A 90 -21.76 13.17 -8.19
N ASN A 91 -22.65 12.90 -9.15
CA ASN A 91 -23.01 11.55 -9.62
C ASN A 91 -21.94 10.92 -10.53
N SER A 92 -20.72 11.48 -10.54
CA SER A 92 -19.58 10.90 -11.23
C SER A 92 -19.06 9.66 -10.49
N ASP A 93 -18.87 8.57 -11.23
CA ASP A 93 -18.19 7.35 -10.78
C ASP A 93 -16.66 7.53 -10.68
N VAL A 94 -16.13 8.74 -10.90
CA VAL A 94 -14.69 9.05 -10.93
C VAL A 94 -14.36 10.17 -9.95
N TYR A 95 -13.26 10.02 -9.19
CA TYR A 95 -12.76 11.07 -8.30
C TYR A 95 -12.30 12.31 -9.07
N ASP A 96 -12.55 13.49 -8.50
CA ASP A 96 -12.12 14.76 -9.10
C ASP A 96 -10.61 14.97 -8.95
N PHE A 97 -9.92 14.89 -10.09
CA PHE A 97 -8.47 15.00 -10.21
C PHE A 97 -8.04 16.33 -10.89
N ASN A 98 -8.90 17.36 -10.81
CA ASN A 98 -8.72 18.68 -11.41
C ASN A 98 -8.33 19.79 -10.42
N HIS A 99 -7.96 19.47 -9.18
CA HIS A 99 -7.42 20.47 -8.25
C HIS A 99 -6.09 21.03 -8.79
N THR A 100 -5.53 22.05 -8.14
CA THR A 100 -4.25 22.64 -8.56
C THR A 100 -3.11 21.63 -8.39
N ASP A 101 -2.99 21.00 -7.22
CA ASP A 101 -1.94 20.04 -6.93
C ASP A 101 -2.42 18.59 -7.09
N ARG A 102 -1.56 17.70 -7.62
CA ARG A 102 -1.85 16.26 -7.57
C ARG A 102 -1.94 15.78 -6.11
N GLY A 103 -1.10 16.38 -5.27
CA GLY A 103 -0.97 16.08 -3.85
C GLY A 103 0.44 15.66 -3.48
N LEU A 104 0.59 15.32 -2.20
CA LEU A 104 1.85 14.86 -1.63
C LEU A 104 1.95 13.33 -1.74
N ALA A 105 3.13 12.86 -2.15
CA ALA A 105 3.58 11.48 -1.98
C ALA A 105 4.68 11.45 -0.90
N LEU A 106 4.34 10.96 0.28
CA LEU A 106 5.30 10.69 1.35
C LEU A 106 5.91 9.30 1.17
N ILE A 107 7.24 9.19 1.16
CA ILE A 107 7.98 7.93 1.14
C ILE A 107 8.83 7.87 2.41
N ILE A 108 8.58 6.88 3.27
CA ILE A 108 9.43 6.57 4.42
C ILE A 108 10.20 5.29 4.09
N ASN A 109 11.52 5.41 3.96
CA ASN A 109 12.42 4.30 3.67
C ASN A 109 13.35 4.02 4.86
N ASN A 110 13.04 3.00 5.65
CA ASN A 110 13.92 2.55 6.72
C ASN A 110 14.79 1.41 6.18
N GLU A 111 16.07 1.67 6.01
CA GLU A 111 17.04 0.73 5.46
C GLU A 111 18.09 0.30 6.49
N ASP A 112 18.62 1.25 7.25
CA ASP A 112 19.58 1.00 8.32
C ASP A 112 18.88 0.83 9.67
N PHE A 113 19.08 -0.32 10.30
CA PHE A 113 18.57 -0.67 11.63
C PHE A 113 19.71 -0.90 12.62
N SER A 114 20.88 -0.32 12.38
CA SER A 114 22.03 -0.38 13.29
C SER A 114 21.71 0.06 14.72
N GLY A 115 20.71 0.93 14.90
CA GLY A 115 20.16 1.33 16.20
C GLY A 115 19.25 0.30 16.89
N SER A 116 18.91 -0.80 16.22
CA SER A 116 18.08 -1.88 16.74
C SER A 116 18.89 -3.16 16.98
N LYS A 117 18.53 -3.90 18.03
CA LYS A 117 19.07 -5.25 18.27
C LYS A 117 18.26 -6.35 17.60
N ASN A 118 17.04 -6.04 17.15
CA ASN A 118 16.06 -7.03 16.70
C ASN A 118 16.03 -7.17 15.18
N PHE A 119 16.59 -6.21 14.45
CA PHE A 119 16.46 -6.12 13.00
C PHE A 119 17.79 -5.89 12.32
N GLY A 120 18.04 -6.62 11.23
CA GLY A 120 19.17 -6.36 10.35
C GLY A 120 18.89 -5.27 9.30
N PRO A 121 19.92 -4.78 8.59
CA PRO A 121 19.75 -3.82 7.52
C PRO A 121 18.93 -4.40 6.36
N ARG A 122 18.39 -3.51 5.53
CA ARG A 122 17.44 -3.81 4.46
C ARG A 122 18.01 -3.45 3.08
N PRO A 123 19.15 -4.04 2.65
CA PRO A 123 19.84 -3.60 1.44
C PRO A 123 18.95 -3.69 0.20
N GLY A 124 19.08 -2.68 -0.66
CA GLY A 124 18.27 -2.55 -1.87
C GLY A 124 16.98 -1.77 -1.64
N SER A 125 16.70 -1.33 -0.41
CA SER A 125 15.53 -0.48 -0.14
C SER A 125 15.67 0.92 -0.76
N SER A 126 16.90 1.42 -0.94
CA SER A 126 17.14 2.67 -1.66
C SER A 126 16.72 2.60 -3.14
N TYR A 127 16.85 1.44 -3.79
CA TYR A 127 16.35 1.20 -5.15
C TYR A 127 14.82 1.28 -5.21
N ASP A 128 14.14 0.80 -4.17
CA ASP A 128 12.69 0.92 -4.02
C ASP A 128 12.28 2.38 -3.82
N ALA A 129 12.96 3.09 -2.92
CA ALA A 129 12.69 4.50 -2.62
C ALA A 129 12.89 5.40 -3.85
N THR A 130 13.97 5.20 -4.61
CA THR A 130 14.24 5.94 -5.85
C THR A 130 13.24 5.62 -6.96
N ALA A 131 12.85 4.35 -7.11
CA ALA A 131 11.82 3.94 -8.05
C ALA A 131 10.46 4.59 -7.75
N LEU A 132 10.06 4.63 -6.48
CA LEU A 132 8.83 5.30 -6.04
C LEU A 132 8.93 6.82 -6.23
N TYR A 133 10.06 7.43 -5.86
CA TYR A 133 10.30 8.86 -6.04
C TYR A 133 10.11 9.27 -7.50
N GLN A 134 10.79 8.58 -8.42
CA GLN A 134 10.68 8.85 -9.84
C GLN A 134 9.25 8.62 -10.35
N THR A 135 8.60 7.53 -9.92
CA THR A 135 7.25 7.17 -10.35
C THR A 135 6.23 8.23 -9.92
N PHE A 136 6.18 8.60 -8.65
CA PHE A 136 5.21 9.58 -8.17
C PHE A 136 5.49 10.98 -8.72
N ARG A 137 6.75 11.38 -8.87
CA ARG A 137 7.10 12.63 -9.54
C ARG A 137 6.58 12.65 -10.99
N ASN A 138 6.71 11.56 -11.73
CA ASN A 138 6.19 11.44 -13.10
C ASN A 138 4.65 11.47 -13.17
N LEU A 139 3.97 11.05 -12.11
CA LEU A 139 2.51 11.14 -11.96
C LEU A 139 2.04 12.53 -11.47
N GLY A 140 2.97 13.46 -11.26
CA GLY A 140 2.70 14.86 -10.91
C GLY A 140 2.66 15.14 -9.41
N PHE A 141 3.03 14.19 -8.55
CA PHE A 141 3.07 14.40 -7.11
C PHE A 141 4.26 15.27 -6.70
N LYS A 142 4.04 16.04 -5.64
CA LYS A 142 5.10 16.60 -4.80
C LYS A 142 5.60 15.45 -3.91
N VAL A 143 6.89 15.12 -3.97
CA VAL A 143 7.42 13.93 -3.27
C VAL A 143 8.31 14.32 -2.10
N LEU A 144 8.01 13.79 -0.91
CA LEU A 144 8.82 13.92 0.30
C LEU A 144 9.39 12.55 0.66
N VAL A 145 10.71 12.39 0.62
CA VAL A 145 11.39 11.14 0.99
C VAL A 145 12.08 11.32 2.34
N LYS A 146 11.83 10.42 3.29
CA LYS A 146 12.54 10.34 4.57
C LYS A 146 13.15 8.98 4.77
N THR A 147 14.38 8.97 5.28
CA THR A 147 15.18 7.76 5.43
C THR A 147 15.50 7.50 6.89
N ASN A 148 15.47 6.22 7.28
CA ASN A 148 15.98 5.72 8.55
C ASN A 148 15.39 6.42 9.80
N LEU A 149 14.06 6.60 9.81
CA LEU A 149 13.35 7.21 10.93
C LEU A 149 13.11 6.22 12.07
N THR A 150 13.29 6.67 13.30
CA THR A 150 12.75 5.99 14.50
C THR A 150 11.23 5.97 14.49
N ALA A 151 10.60 5.10 15.28
CA ALA A 151 9.14 5.01 15.33
C ALA A 151 8.49 6.35 15.72
N ARG A 152 9.12 7.08 16.65
CA ARG A 152 8.67 8.43 17.04
C ARG A 152 8.79 9.41 15.88
N GLN A 153 9.93 9.45 15.20
CA GLN A 153 10.12 10.34 14.05
C GLN A 153 9.16 10.04 12.90
N MET A 154 8.85 8.76 12.64
CA MET A 154 7.82 8.38 11.67
C MET A 154 6.47 9.03 11.99
N LEU A 155 6.03 8.92 13.25
CA LEU A 155 4.78 9.53 13.70
C LEU A 155 4.80 11.05 13.60
N GLU A 156 5.91 11.71 13.96
CA GLU A 156 6.03 13.16 13.83
C GLU A 156 5.99 13.62 12.36
N VAL A 157 6.68 12.93 11.45
CA VAL A 157 6.60 13.23 10.01
C VAL A 157 5.16 13.07 9.49
N LEU A 158 4.48 12.00 9.87
CA LEU A 158 3.09 11.76 9.46
C LEU A 158 2.14 12.87 9.97
N LYS A 159 2.30 13.30 11.23
CA LYS A 159 1.53 14.42 11.79
C LYS A 159 1.80 15.72 11.06
N LEU A 160 3.07 16.05 10.82
CA LEU A 160 3.44 17.28 10.10
C LEU A 160 2.93 17.27 8.65
N VAL A 161 3.00 16.13 7.98
CA VAL A 161 2.41 15.99 6.63
C VAL A 161 0.89 16.17 6.66
N LYS A 162 0.20 15.63 7.68
CA LYS A 162 -1.24 15.80 7.87
C LYS A 162 -1.63 17.25 8.13
N ASP A 163 -0.86 17.95 8.98
CA ASP A 163 -1.20 19.28 9.50
C ASP A 163 -0.70 20.43 8.61
N ASP A 164 0.50 20.33 8.05
CA ASP A 164 1.20 21.47 7.45
C ASP A 164 1.15 21.46 5.90
N TYR A 165 0.69 20.37 5.27
CA TYR A 165 0.49 20.31 3.81
C TYR A 165 -0.95 20.71 3.42
N ASP A 166 -1.10 21.49 2.35
CA ASP A 166 -2.41 21.92 1.83
C ASP A 166 -3.11 20.81 1.04
N HIS A 167 -3.74 19.89 1.78
CA HIS A 167 -4.54 18.82 1.19
C HIS A 167 -5.85 19.30 0.56
N ALA A 168 -6.36 20.47 0.95
CA ALA A 168 -7.61 21.01 0.42
C ALA A 168 -7.49 21.35 -1.08
N ASN A 169 -6.30 21.75 -1.53
CA ASN A 169 -5.99 22.01 -2.94
C ASN A 169 -5.29 20.83 -3.66
N ALA A 170 -5.23 19.65 -3.04
CA ALA A 170 -4.69 18.43 -3.63
C ALA A 170 -5.80 17.52 -4.18
N ASP A 171 -5.49 16.71 -5.20
CA ASP A 171 -6.43 15.67 -5.68
C ASP A 171 -6.48 14.46 -4.76
N CYS A 172 -5.34 14.07 -4.19
CA CYS A 172 -5.20 12.87 -3.37
C CYS A 172 -3.95 12.92 -2.47
N PHE A 173 -3.80 11.92 -1.61
CA PHE A 173 -2.61 11.70 -0.80
C PHE A 173 -2.04 10.31 -1.03
N VAL A 174 -0.71 10.20 -1.09
CA VAL A 174 0.02 8.93 -1.19
C VAL A 174 1.01 8.81 -0.03
N CYS A 175 1.04 7.65 0.63
CA CYS A 175 2.04 7.29 1.62
C CYS A 175 2.62 5.90 1.32
N SER A 176 3.92 5.83 1.06
CA SER A 176 4.66 4.57 0.92
C SER A 176 5.59 4.38 2.10
N ILE A 177 5.51 3.25 2.80
CA ILE A 177 6.39 2.93 3.92
C ILE A 177 7.11 1.62 3.62
N LEU A 178 8.45 1.69 3.56
CA LEU A 178 9.35 0.59 3.29
C LEU A 178 10.14 0.30 4.56
N THR A 179 9.76 -0.74 5.30
CA THR A 179 10.40 -1.06 6.59
C THR A 179 10.34 -2.56 6.91
N HIS A 180 10.84 -2.98 8.07
CA HIS A 180 10.47 -4.24 8.69
C HIS A 180 9.04 -4.15 9.23
N GLY A 181 8.35 -5.27 9.27
CA GLY A 181 7.01 -5.36 9.84
C GLY A 181 6.80 -6.69 10.53
N ASP A 182 5.75 -6.74 11.31
CA ASP A 182 5.27 -7.95 11.96
C ASP A 182 3.76 -7.83 12.19
N GLU A 183 3.16 -8.91 12.65
CA GLU A 183 1.75 -8.95 13.01
C GLU A 183 1.60 -9.40 14.46
N VAL A 184 0.82 -8.66 15.23
CA VAL A 184 0.52 -9.01 16.63
C VAL A 184 -0.97 -9.22 16.80
N ILE A 185 -1.33 -10.26 17.54
CA ILE A 185 -2.71 -10.47 18.01
C ILE A 185 -2.76 -9.93 19.44
N SER A 186 -3.31 -8.75 19.62
CA SER A 186 -3.54 -8.16 20.95
C SER A 186 -4.98 -8.44 21.40
N LYS A 187 -5.22 -8.45 22.72
CA LYS A 187 -6.59 -8.30 23.24
C LYS A 187 -6.91 -6.81 23.13
N ASP A 188 -8.01 -6.44 22.49
CA ASP A 188 -8.35 -5.03 22.40
C ASP A 188 -8.59 -4.47 23.81
N ALA A 189 -7.80 -3.47 24.22
CA ALA A 189 -7.97 -2.80 25.50
C ALA A 189 -9.23 -1.93 25.51
N SER A 190 -9.76 -1.57 24.33
CA SER A 190 -10.86 -0.64 24.14
C SER A 190 -12.25 -1.26 24.35
N GLU A 191 -12.42 -2.59 24.34
CA GLU A 191 -13.76 -3.18 24.36
C GLU A 191 -13.91 -4.35 25.34
N ARG A 192 -14.96 -4.25 26.16
CA ARG A 192 -15.40 -5.17 27.22
C ARG A 192 -15.75 -6.60 26.76
N MET A 193 -15.44 -6.96 25.51
CA MET A 193 -15.89 -8.19 24.84
C MET A 193 -14.80 -9.26 24.70
N GLY A 194 -13.56 -9.01 25.15
CA GLY A 194 -12.49 -10.02 25.10
C GLY A 194 -12.03 -10.39 23.68
N LEU A 195 -12.33 -9.54 22.71
CA LEU A 195 -12.00 -9.76 21.31
C LEU A 195 -10.48 -9.67 21.08
N ARG A 196 -9.93 -10.68 20.41
CA ARG A 196 -8.56 -10.67 19.92
C ARG A 196 -8.54 -9.89 18.61
N VAL A 197 -7.68 -8.89 18.50
CA VAL A 197 -7.52 -8.03 17.32
C VAL A 197 -6.12 -8.22 16.76
N ARG A 198 -6.07 -8.49 15.46
CA ARG A 198 -4.85 -8.55 14.68
C ARG A 198 -4.41 -7.14 14.29
N GLN A 199 -3.15 -6.80 14.50
CA GLN A 199 -2.57 -5.51 14.16
C GLN A 199 -1.27 -5.70 13.37
N ASP A 200 -1.23 -5.06 12.20
CA ASP A 200 -0.01 -4.96 11.39
C ASP A 200 0.88 -3.84 11.93
N LEU A 201 2.14 -4.17 12.21
CA LEU A 201 3.13 -3.27 12.78
C LEU A 201 4.17 -2.85 11.74
N LEU A 202 4.57 -1.58 11.80
CA LEU A 202 5.65 -1.00 11.03
C LEU A 202 6.77 -0.59 11.99
N PHE A 203 8.01 -0.97 11.71
CA PHE A 203 9.11 -0.68 12.64
C PHE A 203 9.89 0.59 12.28
N GLY A 204 10.25 1.34 13.32
CA GLY A 204 11.30 2.35 13.25
C GLY A 204 12.69 1.73 13.30
N THR A 205 13.71 2.52 12.97
CA THR A 205 15.12 2.11 13.03
C THR A 205 15.63 1.80 14.45
N ASP A 206 14.91 2.29 15.46
CA ASP A 206 15.07 1.98 16.88
C ASP A 206 14.47 0.61 17.26
N GLY A 207 13.78 -0.07 16.34
CA GLY A 207 13.08 -1.33 16.58
C GLY A 207 11.78 -1.18 17.35
N ALA A 208 11.32 0.05 17.61
CA ALA A 208 9.99 0.31 18.14
C ALA A 208 8.93 0.19 17.03
N ALA A 209 7.71 -0.20 17.41
CA ALA A 209 6.63 -0.46 16.47
C ALA A 209 5.62 0.70 16.40
N VAL A 210 5.13 0.96 15.19
CA VAL A 210 4.00 1.85 14.90
C VAL A 210 2.87 0.99 14.29
N PRO A 211 1.68 0.91 14.91
CA PRO A 211 0.55 0.22 14.30
C PRO A 211 0.13 0.88 13.00
N THR A 212 -0.04 0.09 11.94
CA THR A 212 -0.52 0.55 10.63
C THR A 212 -1.86 1.29 10.75
N ARG A 213 -2.74 0.81 11.65
CA ARG A 213 -4.00 1.47 12.00
C ARG A 213 -3.81 2.96 12.35
N HIS A 214 -2.82 3.29 13.17
CA HIS A 214 -2.59 4.69 13.57
C HIS A 214 -2.11 5.53 12.38
N VAL A 215 -1.28 4.97 11.50
CA VAL A 215 -0.81 5.67 10.29
C VAL A 215 -1.98 6.04 9.39
N VAL A 216 -2.89 5.09 9.12
CA VAL A 216 -4.05 5.32 8.26
C VAL A 216 -5.06 6.27 8.91
N GLU A 217 -5.30 6.11 10.22
CA GLU A 217 -6.27 6.91 10.97
C GLU A 217 -5.94 8.40 11.01
N LEU A 218 -4.65 8.77 11.04
CA LEU A 218 -4.19 10.16 10.96
C LEU A 218 -4.76 10.91 9.75
N PHE A 219 -5.04 10.21 8.64
CA PHE A 219 -5.56 10.81 7.42
C PHE A 219 -7.07 10.61 7.21
N SER A 220 -7.79 10.10 8.22
CA SER A 220 -9.25 10.00 8.17
C SER A 220 -9.93 11.38 8.09
N ASP A 221 -11.20 11.42 7.68
CA ASP A 221 -12.00 12.64 7.55
C ASP A 221 -12.04 13.49 8.83
N LYS A 222 -11.93 12.83 9.99
CA LYS A 222 -11.90 13.46 11.32
C LYS A 222 -10.60 14.21 11.57
N TYR A 223 -9.46 13.62 11.19
CA TYR A 223 -8.13 14.13 11.55
C TYR A 223 -7.46 14.91 10.41
N CYS A 224 -7.92 14.73 9.16
CA CYS A 224 -7.45 15.46 7.98
C CYS A 224 -8.63 15.89 7.08
N PRO A 225 -9.39 16.94 7.46
CA PRO A 225 -10.57 17.40 6.69
C PRO A 225 -10.27 17.80 5.24
N GLY A 226 -9.05 18.25 4.94
CA GLY A 226 -8.64 18.60 3.58
C GLY A 226 -8.65 17.43 2.58
N LEU A 227 -8.68 16.18 3.08
CA LEU A 227 -8.78 14.96 2.28
C LEU A 227 -10.20 14.36 2.22
N GLN A 228 -11.22 15.03 2.76
CA GLN A 228 -12.59 14.54 2.69
C GLN A 228 -13.05 14.35 1.24
N GLY A 229 -13.55 13.16 0.91
CA GLY A 229 -13.98 12.82 -0.45
C GLY A 229 -12.84 12.59 -1.44
N LYS A 230 -11.58 12.54 -0.98
CA LYS A 230 -10.39 12.41 -1.82
C LYS A 230 -9.63 11.10 -1.54
N PRO A 231 -9.01 10.48 -2.56
CA PRO A 231 -8.30 9.22 -2.35
C PRO A 231 -7.10 9.35 -1.41
N ARG A 232 -6.98 8.38 -0.50
CA ARG A 232 -5.87 8.22 0.44
C ARG A 232 -5.22 6.86 0.21
N LEU A 233 -4.05 6.87 -0.40
CA LEU A 233 -3.41 5.68 -0.96
C LEU A 233 -2.17 5.30 -0.15
N PHE A 234 -2.17 4.12 0.45
CA PHE A 234 -1.07 3.60 1.25
C PHE A 234 -0.43 2.38 0.58
N PHE A 235 0.88 2.37 0.40
CA PHE A 235 1.64 1.26 -0.18
C PHE A 235 2.68 0.78 0.83
N LEU A 236 2.46 -0.41 1.41
CA LEU A 236 3.22 -0.87 2.57
C LEU A 236 4.08 -2.08 2.21
N GLN A 237 5.39 -1.83 2.08
CA GLN A 237 6.40 -2.88 1.97
C GLN A 237 6.95 -3.19 3.36
N ALA A 238 6.27 -4.12 4.04
CA ALA A 238 6.66 -4.65 5.33
C ALA A 238 6.15 -6.09 5.45
N CYS A 239 6.88 -6.94 6.17
CA CYS A 239 6.39 -8.27 6.49
C CYS A 239 5.16 -8.17 7.40
N ARG A 240 4.27 -9.15 7.32
CA ARG A 240 3.10 -9.26 8.21
C ARG A 240 3.16 -10.54 9.04
N GLY A 241 4.36 -11.07 9.20
CA GLY A 241 4.64 -12.34 9.87
C GLY A 241 5.77 -13.12 9.17
N SER A 242 5.96 -14.37 9.60
CA SER A 242 7.11 -15.20 9.23
C SER A 242 6.77 -16.39 8.32
N LYS A 243 5.52 -16.55 7.89
CA LYS A 243 5.12 -17.64 6.99
C LYS A 243 5.64 -17.39 5.57
N TYR A 244 6.08 -18.46 4.92
CA TYR A 244 6.46 -18.43 3.52
C TYR A 244 5.31 -18.97 2.66
N ASP A 245 5.01 -18.28 1.55
CA ASP A 245 4.06 -18.78 0.57
C ASP A 245 4.75 -19.83 -0.31
N HIS A 246 4.22 -21.04 -0.33
CA HIS A 246 4.76 -22.15 -1.12
C HIS A 246 4.32 -22.09 -2.58
N GLY A 247 3.34 -21.25 -2.91
CA GLY A 247 2.69 -21.27 -4.21
C GLY A 247 1.91 -22.56 -4.45
N SER A 248 1.30 -22.65 -5.63
CA SER A 248 0.68 -23.88 -6.13
C SER A 248 0.74 -23.89 -7.65
N ASP A 249 1.08 -25.03 -8.23
CA ASP A 249 1.04 -25.21 -9.68
C ASP A 249 -0.43 -25.35 -10.13
N ILE A 250 -0.85 -24.44 -11.00
CA ILE A 250 -2.19 -24.48 -11.59
C ILE A 250 -2.07 -25.20 -12.93
N LEU A 251 -2.60 -26.42 -13.00
CA LEU A 251 -2.80 -27.12 -14.27
C LEU A 251 -3.90 -26.38 -15.05
N VAL A 252 -3.50 -25.57 -16.03
CA VAL A 252 -4.45 -24.96 -16.96
C VAL A 252 -4.91 -26.03 -17.94
N SER A 253 -6.04 -26.68 -17.64
CA SER A 253 -6.74 -27.51 -18.61
C SER A 253 -7.27 -26.58 -19.71
N ARG A 254 -6.55 -26.51 -20.83
CA ARG A 254 -7.13 -25.96 -22.05
C ARG A 254 -8.19 -26.97 -22.48
N SER A 255 -9.46 -26.65 -22.24
CA SER A 255 -10.53 -27.33 -22.95
C SER A 255 -10.21 -27.16 -24.43
N ALA A 256 -9.92 -28.27 -25.12
CA ALA A 256 -9.79 -28.24 -26.56
C ALA A 256 -11.07 -27.61 -27.07
N LEU A 257 -10.98 -26.43 -27.68
CA LEU A 257 -12.09 -25.83 -28.38
C LEU A 257 -12.50 -26.86 -29.43
N THR A 258 -13.53 -27.65 -29.10
CA THR A 258 -14.33 -28.32 -30.11
C THR A 258 -14.88 -27.16 -30.92
N THR A 259 -14.46 -27.09 -32.18
CA THR A 259 -15.06 -26.20 -33.17
C THR A 259 -16.56 -26.49 -33.17
N TRP A 260 -17.32 -25.70 -32.42
CA TRP A 260 -18.76 -25.61 -32.60
C TRP A 260 -18.96 -24.96 -33.96
N ASP A 261 -19.15 -25.82 -34.95
CA ASP A 261 -19.60 -25.46 -36.28
C ASP A 261 -20.97 -24.78 -36.15
N MET A 262 -20.97 -23.45 -36.07
CA MET A 262 -22.18 -22.65 -36.12
C MET A 262 -22.68 -22.54 -37.56
N SER A 263 -23.13 -23.66 -38.13
CA SER A 263 -23.79 -23.69 -39.42
C SER A 263 -25.13 -24.42 -39.38
N GLU A 264 -26.03 -24.02 -38.47
CA GLU A 264 -27.46 -24.27 -38.66
C GLU A 264 -28.32 -23.00 -38.47
N LYS A 265 -28.61 -22.39 -39.63
CA LYS A 265 -29.87 -21.75 -40.06
C LYS A 265 -30.62 -20.88 -39.05
N ILE A 266 -30.36 -19.57 -39.12
CA ILE A 266 -31.37 -18.55 -38.86
C ILE A 266 -32.13 -18.34 -40.18
N SER A 267 -33.38 -18.81 -40.23
CA SER A 267 -34.32 -18.46 -41.31
C SER A 267 -34.88 -17.07 -41.03
N ASP A 268 -34.40 -16.09 -41.78
CA ASP A 268 -34.91 -14.73 -41.80
C ASP A 268 -36.22 -14.68 -42.61
N LYS A 269 -37.30 -14.18 -41.99
CA LYS A 269 -38.57 -13.88 -42.65
C LYS A 269 -38.71 -12.38 -42.73
N THR A 270 -38.51 -11.81 -43.91
CA THR A 270 -39.16 -10.55 -44.29
C THR A 270 -39.54 -10.54 -45.78
N ASP A 271 -40.80 -10.18 -46.03
CA ASP A 271 -41.40 -9.98 -47.34
C ASP A 271 -40.75 -8.80 -48.10
N LYS A 272 -40.53 -8.97 -49.41
CA LYS A 272 -41.22 -8.22 -50.49
C LYS A 272 -40.54 -8.41 -51.85
N GLY A 273 -41.37 -8.62 -52.87
CA GLY A 273 -41.21 -7.97 -54.18
C GLY A 273 -40.42 -8.72 -55.26
N SER A 274 -41.17 -9.41 -56.13
CA SER A 274 -40.91 -9.74 -57.54
C SER A 274 -39.70 -9.09 -58.26
N SER A 275 -38.88 -9.91 -58.94
CA SER A 275 -38.64 -9.87 -60.41
C SER A 275 -37.48 -10.79 -60.81
N SER A 276 -37.64 -11.42 -61.98
CA SER A 276 -36.74 -12.30 -62.78
C SER A 276 -35.27 -11.85 -62.85
N CYS A 277 -34.22 -12.67 -63.08
CA CYS A 277 -33.97 -13.71 -64.11
C CYS A 277 -32.61 -14.42 -63.79
N VAL A 278 -32.48 -15.76 -63.95
CA VAL A 278 -31.63 -16.49 -64.95
C VAL A 278 -30.18 -15.94 -65.04
N ASP A 279 -29.08 -16.63 -64.69
CA ASP A 279 -28.53 -17.88 -65.24
C ASP A 279 -27.41 -18.52 -64.38
N GLN A 280 -27.03 -19.74 -64.73
CA GLN A 280 -26.16 -20.70 -64.02
C GLN A 280 -24.63 -20.54 -64.29
N PRO A 281 -23.72 -21.46 -63.86
CA PRO A 281 -22.55 -21.15 -63.03
C PRO A 281 -21.21 -21.20 -63.78
N ASP A 282 -20.11 -20.78 -63.12
CA ASP A 282 -18.80 -21.32 -63.46
C ASP A 282 -17.88 -21.55 -62.27
N ASN A 283 -17.32 -22.75 -62.26
CA ASN A 283 -16.49 -23.36 -61.24
C ASN A 283 -15.02 -23.19 -61.64
N ARG A 284 -14.21 -22.46 -60.87
CA ARG A 284 -12.76 -22.66 -60.92
C ARG A 284 -12.05 -22.36 -59.61
N THR A 285 -11.49 -23.44 -59.08
CA THR A 285 -10.62 -23.57 -57.92
C THR A 285 -9.31 -22.82 -58.09
N THR A 286 -8.95 -21.96 -57.14
CA THR A 286 -7.55 -21.68 -56.78
C THR A 286 -7.44 -21.44 -55.28
N LYS A 287 -6.75 -22.36 -54.60
CA LYS A 287 -6.30 -22.26 -53.21
C LYS A 287 -5.45 -21.01 -53.01
N ARG A 288 -5.80 -20.16 -52.03
CA ARG A 288 -4.83 -19.32 -51.31
C ARG A 288 -4.80 -19.80 -49.86
N GLN A 289 -3.64 -20.34 -49.47
CA GLN A 289 -3.28 -20.58 -48.07
C GLN A 289 -3.29 -19.25 -47.32
N ILE A 290 -4.03 -19.19 -46.21
CA ILE A 290 -3.79 -18.22 -45.15
C ILE A 290 -3.08 -19.00 -44.05
N SER A 291 -1.79 -18.70 -43.87
CA SER A 291 -0.99 -19.14 -42.74
C SER A 291 -1.52 -18.50 -41.47
N SER A 292 -2.05 -19.30 -40.54
CA SER A 292 -2.30 -18.88 -39.17
C SER A 292 -0.96 -18.77 -38.45
N SER A 293 -0.50 -17.55 -38.19
CA SER A 293 0.58 -17.28 -37.24
C SER A 293 0.09 -17.69 -35.84
N SER A 294 0.61 -18.80 -35.34
CA SER A 294 0.54 -19.17 -33.93
C SER A 294 1.15 -18.03 -33.11
N VAL A 295 0.33 -17.37 -32.31
CA VAL A 295 0.85 -16.53 -31.22
C VAL A 295 1.34 -17.51 -30.17
N ASP A 296 2.63 -17.80 -30.19
CA ASP A 296 3.27 -18.58 -29.15
C ASP A 296 3.10 -17.83 -27.80
N PRO A 297 2.83 -18.56 -26.69
CA PRO A 297 2.81 -17.95 -25.37
C PRO A 297 4.17 -17.28 -25.10
N PRO A 298 4.21 -16.18 -24.31
CA PRO A 298 5.47 -15.53 -23.99
C PRO A 298 6.41 -16.57 -23.39
N GLU A 299 7.54 -16.75 -24.07
CA GLU A 299 8.63 -17.63 -23.68
C GLU A 299 9.00 -17.28 -22.23
N TYR A 300 8.93 -18.28 -21.34
CA TYR A 300 9.36 -18.12 -19.95
C TYR A 300 10.87 -17.95 -19.98
N ASP A 301 11.36 -16.70 -19.99
CA ASP A 301 12.79 -16.41 -19.95
C ASP A 301 13.32 -16.86 -18.58
N GLN A 302 13.83 -18.09 -18.56
CA GLN A 302 14.40 -18.76 -17.39
C GLN A 302 15.86 -18.32 -17.21
N ARG A 303 16.09 -17.00 -17.24
CA ARG A 303 17.39 -16.39 -16.98
C ARG A 303 17.30 -15.50 -15.75
N LEU A 304 17.89 -15.97 -14.66
CA LEU A 304 19.05 -15.36 -13.96
C LEU A 304 19.05 -15.79 -12.49
N ILE A 305 20.09 -16.53 -12.13
CA ILE A 305 20.46 -16.85 -10.76
C ILE A 305 20.73 -15.52 -10.03
N ASP A 306 19.91 -15.19 -9.04
CA ASP A 306 20.26 -14.18 -8.03
C ASP A 306 19.86 -14.70 -6.64
N SER A 307 20.83 -15.27 -5.95
CA SER A 307 20.70 -15.87 -4.61
C SER A 307 20.43 -14.86 -3.49
N THR A 308 19.97 -13.64 -3.82
CA THR A 308 19.81 -12.53 -2.87
C THR A 308 18.41 -12.37 -2.34
N ASP A 309 17.41 -12.99 -2.97
CA ASP A 309 16.01 -12.95 -2.52
C ASP A 309 15.84 -13.40 -1.07
N ALA A 310 16.71 -14.29 -0.59
CA ALA A 310 16.45 -15.07 0.60
C ALA A 310 17.52 -14.93 1.68
N LYS A 311 18.18 -13.77 1.80
CA LYS A 311 19.06 -13.56 2.93
C LYS A 311 18.24 -13.56 4.24
N PRO A 312 18.52 -14.46 5.19
CA PRO A 312 17.87 -14.43 6.48
C PRO A 312 18.40 -13.21 7.24
N TYR A 313 17.65 -12.11 7.21
CA TYR A 313 17.94 -10.99 8.10
C TYR A 313 17.28 -11.28 9.46
N ALA A 314 17.98 -12.07 10.27
CA ALA A 314 17.93 -12.14 11.73
C ALA A 314 16.56 -11.98 12.46
N ALA A 315 15.45 -12.44 11.90
CA ALA A 315 14.14 -12.46 12.58
C ALA A 315 13.66 -13.88 12.94
N ALA A 316 14.52 -14.89 12.82
CA ALA A 316 14.29 -16.21 13.39
C ALA A 316 15.31 -16.47 14.50
N GLN A 317 15.10 -15.84 15.66
CA GLN A 317 15.73 -16.35 16.88
C GLN A 317 15.01 -17.63 17.28
N ASP A 318 15.77 -18.72 17.16
CA ASP A 318 15.65 -19.97 17.90
C ASP A 318 15.24 -19.69 19.35
N ARG A 319 13.97 -20.00 19.69
CA ARG A 319 13.51 -20.01 21.07
C ARG A 319 13.87 -21.37 21.68
N SER A 320 15.11 -21.52 22.11
CA SER A 320 15.44 -22.50 23.15
C SER A 320 14.82 -22.02 24.47
N LEU A 321 13.66 -22.59 24.81
CA LEU A 321 13.05 -22.44 26.13
C LEU A 321 13.95 -23.14 27.17
N PRO A 322 14.15 -22.55 28.37
CA PRO A 322 14.89 -23.23 29.44
C PRO A 322 14.11 -24.47 29.90
N ASN A 323 14.86 -25.56 30.12
CA ASN A 323 14.40 -26.85 30.61
C ASN A 323 13.45 -26.71 31.82
N LEU A 324 12.16 -26.90 31.59
CA LEU A 324 11.17 -27.22 32.63
C LEU A 324 10.55 -28.57 32.25
N SER A 325 10.64 -29.52 33.19
CA SER A 325 10.30 -30.92 32.98
C SER A 325 8.84 -31.12 32.58
N ILE A 326 8.64 -31.93 31.54
CA ILE A 326 7.36 -32.27 30.87
C ILE A 326 6.37 -33.05 31.78
N SER A 327 6.68 -33.26 33.05
CA SER A 327 5.90 -34.14 33.96
C SER A 327 4.92 -33.43 34.90
N GLU A 328 4.81 -32.10 34.94
CA GLU A 328 4.02 -31.42 35.98
C GLU A 328 2.82 -30.57 35.52
N VAL A 329 2.48 -30.53 34.22
CA VAL A 329 1.28 -29.82 33.74
C VAL A 329 0.16 -30.76 33.26
N PHE A 330 0.45 -32.06 33.10
CA PHE A 330 -0.52 -33.08 32.69
C PHE A 330 -1.08 -33.85 33.88
N GLN A 331 -1.85 -33.18 34.75
CA GLN A 331 -2.78 -33.86 35.66
C GLN A 331 -3.83 -32.88 36.19
N SER A 332 -4.85 -32.60 35.37
CA SER A 332 -6.24 -32.70 35.82
C SER A 332 -7.22 -32.55 34.65
N LYS A 333 -7.95 -33.65 34.40
CA LYS A 333 -9.26 -33.78 33.73
C LYS A 333 -9.26 -33.54 32.20
N THR A 334 -9.38 -34.49 31.27
CA THR A 334 -10.26 -35.70 31.13
C THR A 334 -11.66 -35.47 31.69
N ASP A 335 -12.77 -35.54 30.97
CA ASP A 335 -13.15 -36.10 29.69
C ASP A 335 -14.37 -35.29 29.23
N VAL A 336 -14.66 -35.27 27.93
CA VAL A 336 -16.02 -35.35 27.34
C VAL A 336 -15.91 -35.14 25.81
N PHE A 337 -16.37 -36.15 25.07
CA PHE A 337 -16.54 -36.27 23.61
C PHE A 337 -15.31 -36.55 22.72
N LYS A 338 -14.98 -37.85 22.60
CA LYS A 338 -14.74 -38.48 21.30
C LYS A 338 -16.08 -38.94 20.73
N SER A 339 -16.58 -38.29 19.69
CA SER A 339 -17.43 -38.93 18.67
C SER A 339 -17.55 -38.04 17.43
N GLU A 340 -17.04 -38.58 16.32
CA GLU A 340 -17.57 -38.51 14.96
C GLU A 340 -17.94 -37.17 14.31
N LEU A 341 -17.33 -36.98 13.12
CA LEU A 341 -17.72 -36.10 12.01
C LEU A 341 -18.10 -34.65 12.38
N HIS A 342 -17.17 -33.70 12.25
CA HIS A 342 -17.50 -32.34 11.77
C HIS A 342 -16.21 -31.66 11.31
N TRP A 343 -16.20 -31.14 10.08
CA TRP A 343 -15.34 -30.03 9.68
C TRP A 343 -15.73 -28.83 10.57
N ALA A 344 -15.12 -28.71 11.75
CA ALA A 344 -15.37 -27.56 12.61
C ALA A 344 -14.30 -26.47 12.33
N PRO A 345 -14.73 -25.21 12.24
CA PRO A 345 -14.09 -24.20 11.39
C PRO A 345 -12.81 -23.63 12.02
N LEU A 346 -12.00 -22.99 11.19
CA LEU A 346 -10.99 -22.00 11.59
C LEU A 346 -11.67 -20.91 12.45
N ARG A 347 -11.84 -21.15 13.76
CA ARG A 347 -12.58 -20.27 14.66
C ARG A 347 -11.74 -19.10 15.17
N ASP A 348 -12.11 -17.93 14.64
CA ASP A 348 -12.58 -16.80 15.43
C ASP A 348 -11.52 -16.03 16.23
N VAL A 349 -10.49 -15.53 15.55
CA VAL A 349 -9.93 -14.23 15.92
C VAL A 349 -10.59 -13.19 15.02
N PRO A 350 -11.48 -12.33 15.54
CA PRO A 350 -12.01 -11.21 14.79
C PRO A 350 -10.85 -10.32 14.34
N VAL A 351 -10.54 -10.38 13.05
CA VAL A 351 -9.57 -9.46 12.47
C VAL A 351 -10.24 -8.08 12.55
N CYS A 352 -9.62 -7.12 13.24
CA CYS A 352 -9.91 -5.73 12.92
C CYS A 352 -9.06 -5.47 11.67
N PRO A 353 -9.64 -5.53 10.45
CA PRO A 353 -8.91 -5.01 9.31
C PRO A 353 -8.46 -3.60 9.65
N THR A 354 -7.27 -3.19 9.20
CA THR A 354 -6.84 -1.79 9.32
C THR A 354 -8.05 -0.91 8.99
N PRO A 355 -8.53 -0.04 9.91
CA PRO A 355 -9.79 0.64 9.73
C PRO A 355 -9.64 1.57 8.53
N LEU A 356 -10.13 1.07 7.41
CA LEU A 356 -10.14 1.79 6.17
C LEU A 356 -11.41 2.61 6.18
N TYR A 357 -11.21 3.89 6.40
CA TYR A 357 -12.25 4.89 6.25
C TYR A 357 -12.64 4.99 4.76
N LYS A 358 -13.80 5.59 4.50
CA LYS A 358 -14.23 5.93 3.14
C LYS A 358 -13.09 6.63 2.38
N ASP A 359 -12.95 6.36 1.08
CA ASP A 359 -11.94 6.95 0.20
C ASP A 359 -10.48 6.53 0.52
N CYS A 360 -10.30 5.45 1.28
CA CYS A 360 -8.98 4.94 1.65
C CYS A 360 -8.64 3.63 0.91
N LEU A 361 -7.37 3.45 0.56
CA LEU A 361 -6.85 2.21 -0.02
C LEU A 361 -5.49 1.91 0.62
N VAL A 362 -5.31 0.68 1.09
CA VAL A 362 -4.01 0.17 1.51
C VAL A 362 -3.66 -1.05 0.67
N MET A 363 -2.46 -1.05 0.10
CA MET A 363 -1.89 -2.22 -0.57
C MET A 363 -0.66 -2.70 0.20
N TYR A 364 -0.75 -3.90 0.75
CA TYR A 364 0.34 -4.57 1.46
C TYR A 364 1.12 -5.45 0.49
N ALA A 365 2.43 -5.55 0.67
CA ALA A 365 3.27 -6.47 -0.10
C ALA A 365 2.88 -7.95 0.06
N THR A 366 2.33 -8.32 1.23
CA THR A 366 2.01 -9.71 1.56
C THR A 366 0.66 -9.88 2.24
N PRO A 367 0.12 -11.11 2.24
CA PRO A 367 -1.01 -11.44 3.09
C PRO A 367 -0.63 -11.45 4.56
N PRO A 368 -1.62 -11.32 5.45
CA PRO A 368 -1.44 -11.50 6.89
C PRO A 368 -0.67 -12.78 7.22
N GLY A 369 0.29 -12.69 8.15
CA GLY A 369 1.16 -13.78 8.55
C GLY A 369 2.34 -14.07 7.62
N HIS A 370 2.47 -13.42 6.45
CA HIS A 370 3.45 -13.80 5.42
C HIS A 370 4.63 -12.82 5.27
N PHE A 371 5.74 -13.39 4.80
CA PHE A 371 7.02 -12.72 4.56
C PHE A 371 7.08 -12.04 3.19
N ALA A 372 7.68 -10.84 3.13
CA ALA A 372 7.81 -10.03 1.92
C ALA A 372 9.24 -10.09 1.36
N TRP A 373 9.40 -10.35 0.06
CA TRP A 373 10.69 -10.65 -0.55
C TRP A 373 11.35 -9.42 -1.19
N ARG A 374 12.69 -9.45 -1.24
CA ARG A 374 13.50 -8.40 -1.85
C ARG A 374 14.85 -8.89 -2.34
N ARG A 375 15.28 -8.33 -3.48
CA ARG A 375 16.61 -8.46 -4.08
C ARG A 375 17.48 -7.26 -3.77
N LYS A 376 18.76 -7.34 -4.15
CA LYS A 376 19.68 -6.19 -4.12
C LYS A 376 19.16 -4.96 -4.87
N ASN A 377 18.37 -5.15 -5.92
CA ASN A 377 17.83 -4.08 -6.76
C ASN A 377 16.37 -3.71 -6.42
N GLY A 378 15.85 -4.16 -5.27
CA GLY A 378 14.53 -3.77 -4.77
C GLY A 378 13.58 -4.93 -4.48
N ALA A 379 12.47 -4.61 -3.81
CA ALA A 379 11.40 -5.52 -3.45
C ALA A 379 10.51 -5.86 -4.66
N TRP A 380 10.04 -7.11 -4.74
CA TRP A 380 9.23 -7.57 -5.87
C TRP A 380 7.96 -6.73 -6.02
N PHE A 381 7.28 -6.46 -4.90
CA PHE A 381 6.09 -5.62 -4.85
C PHE A 381 6.36 -4.19 -5.33
N VAL A 382 7.36 -3.50 -4.76
CA VAL A 382 7.61 -2.09 -5.06
C VAL A 382 8.06 -1.89 -6.51
N GLN A 383 8.96 -2.76 -6.99
CA GLN A 383 9.43 -2.69 -8.38
C GLN A 383 8.29 -2.97 -9.37
N SER A 384 7.45 -3.98 -9.10
CA SER A 384 6.26 -4.27 -9.90
C SER A 384 5.24 -3.13 -9.89
N LEU A 385 5.02 -2.51 -8.72
CA LEU A 385 4.14 -1.35 -8.58
C LEU A 385 4.64 -0.19 -9.45
N CYS A 386 5.92 0.16 -9.32
CA CYS A 386 6.53 1.22 -10.09
C CYS A 386 6.50 0.94 -11.59
N GLU A 387 6.74 -0.31 -12.02
CA GLU A 387 6.67 -0.70 -13.44
C GLU A 387 5.27 -0.46 -14.02
N VAL A 388 4.23 -0.91 -13.31
CA VAL A 388 2.85 -0.75 -13.75
C VAL A 388 2.41 0.72 -13.74
N LEU A 389 2.74 1.47 -12.68
CA LEU A 389 2.39 2.88 -12.57
C LEU A 389 3.12 3.78 -13.58
N LYS A 390 4.30 3.35 -14.06
CA LYS A 390 5.03 4.02 -15.16
C LYS A 390 4.54 3.60 -16.54
N SER A 391 3.65 2.61 -16.65
CA SER A 391 3.15 2.14 -17.94
C SER A 391 2.43 3.28 -18.68
N PRO A 392 2.52 3.31 -20.02
CA PRO A 392 1.87 4.35 -20.83
C PRO A 392 0.33 4.36 -20.67
N ASN A 393 -0.25 3.29 -20.14
CA ASN A 393 -1.68 3.10 -20.00
C ASN A 393 -2.23 3.58 -18.64
N ILE A 394 -1.41 4.06 -17.69
CA ILE A 394 -1.84 4.38 -16.31
C ILE A 394 -2.94 5.46 -16.22
N GLY A 395 -3.09 6.30 -17.25
CA GLY A 395 -4.20 7.27 -17.35
C GLY A 395 -5.45 6.75 -18.09
N GLN A 396 -5.39 5.54 -18.65
CA GLN A 396 -6.47 4.90 -19.42
C GLN A 396 -7.13 3.75 -18.65
N VAL A 397 -6.51 3.30 -17.55
CA VAL A 397 -7.06 2.25 -16.68
C VAL A 397 -7.24 2.80 -15.27
N SER A 398 -8.29 2.34 -14.59
CA SER A 398 -8.49 2.63 -13.17
C SER A 398 -7.28 2.16 -12.35
N LEU A 399 -6.97 2.86 -11.26
CA LEU A 399 -5.92 2.46 -10.32
C LEU A 399 -6.11 1.02 -9.83
N LEU A 400 -7.31 0.59 -9.47
CA LEU A 400 -7.57 -0.78 -9.01
C LEU A 400 -7.13 -1.83 -10.05
N LYS A 401 -7.45 -1.63 -11.33
CA LYS A 401 -6.97 -2.49 -12.42
C LYS A 401 -5.44 -2.49 -12.53
N ALA A 402 -4.79 -1.34 -12.36
CA ALA A 402 -3.33 -1.27 -12.30
C ALA A 402 -2.77 -2.06 -11.10
N LEU A 403 -3.37 -1.96 -9.91
CA LEU A 403 -2.92 -2.73 -8.74
C LEU A 403 -3.14 -4.26 -8.90
N VAL A 404 -4.18 -4.67 -9.62
CA VAL A 404 -4.35 -6.08 -10.03
C VAL A 404 -3.22 -6.52 -10.96
N GLN A 405 -2.80 -5.67 -11.91
CA GLN A 405 -1.64 -5.96 -12.76
C GLN A 405 -0.35 -6.05 -11.94
N THR A 406 -0.16 -5.20 -10.93
CA THR A 406 0.96 -5.30 -9.99
C THR A 406 0.95 -6.65 -9.27
N SER A 407 -0.20 -7.08 -8.74
CA SER A 407 -0.36 -8.38 -8.07
C SER A 407 -0.03 -9.54 -9.01
N ARG A 408 -0.46 -9.45 -10.27
CA ARG A 408 -0.10 -10.42 -11.32
C ARG A 408 1.41 -10.43 -11.59
N GLN A 409 2.07 -9.28 -11.64
CA GLN A 409 3.52 -9.24 -11.84
C GLN A 409 4.25 -9.93 -10.69
N VAL A 410 3.89 -9.61 -9.44
CA VAL A 410 4.51 -10.23 -8.25
C VAL A 410 4.32 -11.75 -8.25
N ALA A 411 3.08 -12.21 -8.45
CA ALA A 411 2.74 -13.63 -8.41
C ALA A 411 3.44 -14.45 -9.51
N PHE A 412 3.57 -13.90 -10.73
CA PHE A 412 4.01 -14.68 -11.89
C PHE A 412 5.47 -14.47 -12.29
N LYS A 413 6.06 -13.29 -12.05
CA LYS A 413 7.45 -13.00 -12.46
C LYS A 413 8.49 -13.46 -11.43
N TYR A 414 8.11 -13.63 -10.17
CA TYR A 414 9.09 -13.80 -9.09
C TYR A 414 8.93 -15.12 -8.33
N GLN A 415 10.06 -15.66 -7.91
CA GLN A 415 10.16 -16.82 -7.03
C GLN A 415 11.49 -16.72 -6.26
N SER A 416 11.50 -17.14 -5.00
CA SER A 416 12.70 -17.01 -4.17
C SER A 416 13.74 -18.09 -4.50
N GLU A 417 15.00 -17.69 -4.56
CA GLU A 417 16.11 -18.59 -4.85
C GLU A 417 17.07 -18.69 -3.65
N ASN A 418 16.97 -19.78 -2.89
CA ASN A 418 17.89 -20.08 -1.80
C ASN A 418 18.23 -21.56 -1.70
N PRO A 419 19.12 -22.07 -2.57
CA PRO A 419 19.53 -23.47 -2.50
C PRO A 419 20.10 -23.87 -1.12
N SER A 420 20.68 -22.92 -0.37
CA SER A 420 21.25 -23.15 0.96
C SER A 420 20.22 -23.16 2.10
N ARG A 421 19.02 -22.60 1.89
CA ARG A 421 17.91 -22.56 2.84
C ARG A 421 16.65 -23.04 2.14
N LEU A 422 16.46 -24.37 2.11
CA LEU A 422 15.34 -25.02 1.42
C LEU A 422 13.97 -24.56 1.95
N ASP A 423 13.89 -24.16 3.23
CA ASP A 423 12.69 -23.57 3.84
C ASP A 423 12.33 -22.21 3.21
N MET A 424 13.29 -21.50 2.65
CA MET A 424 13.15 -20.21 1.97
C MET A 424 13.27 -20.30 0.45
N HIS A 425 13.51 -21.49 -0.11
CA HIS A 425 13.63 -21.70 -1.55
C HIS A 425 12.26 -21.91 -2.20
N GLN A 426 12.14 -21.46 -3.45
CA GLN A 426 11.01 -21.66 -4.34
C GLN A 426 9.70 -21.09 -3.80
N LYS A 427 9.78 -20.04 -2.97
CA LYS A 427 8.64 -19.37 -2.36
C LYS A 427 8.11 -18.27 -3.24
N LYS A 428 6.83 -17.96 -3.04
CA LYS A 428 6.07 -16.96 -3.78
C LYS A 428 5.73 -15.77 -2.89
N GLU A 429 5.13 -14.77 -3.50
CA GLU A 429 4.59 -13.58 -2.85
C GLU A 429 3.32 -13.15 -3.59
N ILE A 430 2.36 -12.61 -2.84
CA ILE A 430 1.15 -12.02 -3.41
C ILE A 430 0.74 -10.79 -2.59
N PRO A 431 0.71 -9.59 -3.20
CA PRO A 431 0.20 -8.40 -2.54
C PRO A 431 -1.28 -8.51 -2.21
N VAL A 432 -1.70 -7.77 -1.18
CA VAL A 432 -3.11 -7.67 -0.78
C VAL A 432 -3.58 -6.23 -0.99
N ILE A 433 -4.72 -6.08 -1.67
CA ILE A 433 -5.38 -4.79 -1.89
C ILE A 433 -6.59 -4.73 -0.95
N GLU A 434 -6.59 -3.78 -0.03
CA GLU A 434 -7.74 -3.45 0.81
C GLU A 434 -8.24 -2.06 0.39
N SER A 435 -9.47 -1.97 -0.14
CA SER A 435 -9.98 -0.73 -0.76
C SER A 435 -11.38 -0.37 -0.27
N MET A 436 -11.51 0.88 0.18
CA MET A 436 -12.75 1.55 0.54
C MET A 436 -12.93 2.81 -0.32
N LEU A 437 -12.30 2.82 -1.50
CA LEU A 437 -12.58 3.79 -2.55
C LEU A 437 -14.02 3.60 -3.01
N VAL A 438 -14.73 4.71 -3.24
CA VAL A 438 -16.13 4.71 -3.70
C VAL A 438 -16.29 5.21 -5.13
N LYS A 439 -15.19 5.61 -5.77
CA LYS A 439 -15.10 6.06 -7.17
C LYS A 439 -13.81 5.54 -7.80
N ASP A 440 -13.74 5.54 -9.12
CA ASP A 440 -12.53 5.21 -9.86
C ASP A 440 -11.49 6.32 -9.75
N VAL A 441 -10.22 5.92 -9.66
CA VAL A 441 -9.05 6.80 -9.71
C VAL A 441 -8.34 6.60 -11.04
N PHE A 442 -8.14 7.68 -11.80
CA PHE A 442 -7.34 7.68 -13.01
C PHE A 442 -6.18 8.67 -12.88
N PHE A 443 -4.94 8.20 -12.99
CA PHE A 443 -3.77 9.07 -12.98
C PHE A 443 -3.51 9.67 -14.37
N ILE A 444 -4.38 10.59 -14.76
CA ILE A 444 -4.22 11.37 -16.00
C ILE A 444 -3.05 12.35 -15.81
N LYS A 445 -2.21 12.58 -16.82
CA LYS A 445 -1.16 13.60 -16.72
C LYS A 445 -1.78 14.98 -16.58
N LYS A 446 -1.38 15.76 -15.56
CA LYS A 446 -1.76 17.17 -15.49
C LYS A 446 -1.14 17.92 -16.66
N LYS A 447 -1.93 18.78 -17.32
CA LYS A 447 -1.41 19.72 -18.33
C LYS A 447 -0.49 20.70 -17.59
N LYS A 448 0.75 20.82 -18.05
CA LYS A 448 1.72 21.78 -17.51
C LYS A 448 1.32 23.21 -17.87
#